data_AF-A0A2T5TYF3-F1
#
_entry.id   AF-A0A2T5TYF3-F1
#
_cell.length_a   1.000
_cell.length_b   1.000
_cell.length_c   1.000
_cell.angle_alpha   90.00
_cell.angle_beta   90.00
_cell.angle_gamma   90.00
#
_symmetry.space_group_name_H-M   'P 1'
#
loop_
_entity.id
_entity.type
_entity.pdbx_description
1 polymer ?
#
loop_
_entity_poly.entity_id
_entity_poly.type
_entity_poly.pdbx_seq_one_letter_code
_entity_poly.pdbx_strand_id
1 'polypeptide(L)'
;MHTSAAALKLDFTEPSITAAKAVADTIAGQGSLQRDTLLWVMEQAYGGSSADGRWSLRDAYDMLELAEVMYLAKADLPRGLSGSYVLAEALSHASPQADFSTAFRPYGCASQLCLGGRVACRRPRLAGSDKETEMADQTSTSERRKGEPTEIARLNDWLRQHITAPGNNRVVMTCGIAELIGDVSLLRGFRKRAELIRTVRDYDRFDDAINPHGERDMGRFEFEGTACYWKIDYYDLDLTGGAEDPADPSKTTRVLTIMRVDER
;
A
#
# COMPACT_ATOMS: atom_id res chain seq x y z
N MET A 1 3.00 27.66 -21.81
CA MET A 1 2.23 26.67 -21.02
C MET A 1 3.04 26.37 -19.78
N HIS A 2 2.63 26.91 -18.63
CA HIS A 2 3.29 26.62 -17.36
C HIS A 2 2.91 25.22 -16.93
N THR A 3 3.87 24.30 -16.98
CA THR A 3 3.84 23.07 -16.18
C THR A 3 3.82 23.50 -14.73
N SER A 4 2.63 23.57 -14.14
CA SER A 4 2.48 23.63 -12.71
C SER A 4 2.92 22.26 -12.20
N ALA A 5 4.22 22.12 -11.91
CA ALA A 5 4.69 21.11 -11.00
C ALA A 5 3.83 21.25 -9.75
N ALA A 6 2.96 20.27 -9.49
CA ALA A 6 2.43 20.08 -8.17
C ALA A 6 3.64 19.73 -7.31
N ALA A 7 4.37 20.76 -6.88
CA ALA A 7 5.32 20.65 -5.81
C ALA A 7 4.52 19.99 -4.69
N LEU A 8 4.94 18.78 -4.31
CA LEU A 8 4.69 18.28 -2.97
C LEU A 8 5.16 19.41 -2.04
N LYS A 9 4.24 20.31 -1.69
CA LYS A 9 4.42 21.20 -0.56
C LYS A 9 4.44 20.24 0.61
N LEU A 10 5.64 19.85 1.01
CA LEU A 10 5.86 19.29 2.31
C LEU A 10 5.46 20.42 3.26
N ASP A 11 4.21 20.38 3.73
CA ASP A 11 3.64 21.35 4.65
C ASP A 11 4.26 21.08 6.03
N PHE A 12 5.57 21.34 6.14
CA PHE A 12 6.28 21.28 7.40
C PHE A 12 5.79 22.44 8.27
N THR A 13 5.28 22.11 9.44
CA THR A 13 4.80 23.07 10.44
C THR A 13 5.63 22.99 11.70
N GLU A 14 5.52 24.00 12.56
CA GLU A 14 6.01 23.85 13.93
C GLU A 14 5.14 22.80 14.66
N PRO A 15 5.73 21.94 15.51
CA PRO A 15 7.12 21.99 15.98
C PRO A 15 8.12 21.14 15.16
N SER A 16 7.69 20.51 14.06
CA SER A 16 8.53 19.65 13.20
C SER A 16 9.76 20.37 12.66
N ILE A 17 9.62 21.65 12.28
CA ILE A 17 10.74 22.47 11.78
C ILE A 17 11.82 22.64 12.83
N THR A 18 11.44 22.91 14.08
CA THR A 18 12.39 23.07 15.20
C THR A 18 13.13 21.77 15.47
N ALA A 19 12.41 20.65 15.54
CA ALA A 19 13.02 19.33 15.70
C ALA A 19 13.99 18.98 14.55
N ALA A 20 13.59 19.29 13.31
CA ALA A 20 14.40 19.01 12.12
C ALA A 20 15.74 19.75 12.13
N LYS A 21 15.76 21.01 12.57
CA LYS A 21 17.01 21.78 12.73
C LYS A 21 17.96 21.13 13.73
N ALA A 22 17.43 20.72 14.89
CA ALA A 22 18.22 20.08 15.94
C ALA A 22 18.82 18.74 15.48
N VAL A 23 18.04 17.94 14.74
CA VAL A 23 18.52 16.69 14.14
C VAL A 23 19.57 16.95 13.07
N ALA A 24 19.35 17.92 12.17
CA ALA A 24 20.32 18.28 11.13
C ALA A 24 21.66 18.73 11.72
N ASP A 25 21.64 19.55 12.77
CA ASP A 25 22.86 20.00 13.46
C ASP A 25 23.55 18.85 14.20
N THR A 26 22.79 17.90 14.76
CA THR A 26 23.33 16.67 15.38
C THR A 26 24.06 15.81 14.35
N ILE A 27 23.45 15.58 13.19
CA ILE A 27 24.06 14.83 12.09
C ILE A 27 25.32 15.54 11.59
N ALA A 28 25.29 16.87 11.46
CA ALA A 28 26.47 17.65 11.06
C ALA A 28 27.63 17.56 12.05
N GLY A 29 27.35 17.49 13.35
CA GLY A 29 28.38 17.40 14.39
C GLY A 29 28.92 15.99 14.62
N GLN A 30 28.06 14.97 14.56
CA GLN A 30 28.39 13.60 14.99
C GLN A 30 28.42 12.57 13.84
N GLY A 31 27.96 12.93 12.64
CA GLY A 31 27.86 12.03 11.49
C GLY A 31 26.85 10.89 11.64
N SER A 32 26.12 10.81 12.76
CA SER A 32 25.11 9.78 13.02
C SER A 32 23.99 10.31 13.90
N LEU A 33 22.82 9.66 13.84
CA LEU A 33 21.66 9.96 14.68
C LEU A 33 21.26 8.72 15.47
N GLN A 34 21.31 8.80 16.80
CA GLN A 34 20.87 7.71 17.68
C GLN A 34 19.37 7.80 17.96
N ARG A 35 18.74 6.64 18.19
CA ARG A 35 17.30 6.54 18.49
C ARG A 35 16.90 7.38 19.70
N ASP A 36 17.67 7.32 20.77
CA ASP A 36 17.35 8.06 22.00
C ASP A 36 17.44 9.57 21.78
N THR A 37 18.39 10.03 20.95
CA THR A 37 18.51 11.44 20.56
C THR A 37 17.31 11.88 19.72
N LEU A 38 16.88 11.07 18.76
CA LEU A 38 15.68 11.33 17.96
C LEU A 38 14.44 11.48 18.86
N LEU A 39 14.22 10.52 19.77
CA LEU A 39 13.09 10.54 20.69
C LEU A 39 13.14 11.76 21.60
N TRP A 40 14.31 12.07 22.15
CA TRP A 40 14.50 13.24 23.00
C TRP A 40 14.18 14.55 22.26
N VAL A 41 14.68 14.73 21.04
CA VAL A 41 14.41 15.93 20.23
C VAL A 41 12.90 16.06 19.94
N MET A 42 12.24 14.96 19.57
CA MET A 42 10.80 14.96 19.33
C MET A 42 10.02 15.30 20.61
N GLU A 43 10.40 14.73 21.76
CA GLU A 43 9.75 15.02 23.04
C GLU A 43 9.88 16.48 23.45
N GLN A 44 11.07 17.07 23.26
CA GLN A 44 11.30 18.50 23.53
C GLN A 44 10.47 19.40 22.61
N ALA A 45 10.39 19.06 21.32
CA ALA A 45 9.69 19.88 20.34
C ALA A 45 8.16 19.80 20.49
N TYR A 46 7.61 18.61 20.75
CA TYR A 46 6.16 18.37 20.85
C TYR A 46 5.61 18.43 22.28
N GLY A 47 6.48 18.64 23.28
CA GLY A 47 6.08 18.77 24.69
C GLY A 47 5.63 17.45 25.33
N GLY A 48 6.16 16.31 24.87
CA GLY A 48 5.93 15.00 25.46
C GLY A 48 6.09 13.83 24.49
N SER A 49 5.83 12.62 24.98
CA SER A 49 6.14 11.39 24.25
C SER A 49 5.10 11.05 23.18
N SER A 50 5.50 10.20 22.23
CA SER A 50 4.55 9.60 21.29
C SER A 50 3.55 8.67 21.99
N ALA A 51 3.91 8.10 23.14
CA ALA A 51 3.01 7.24 23.92
C ALA A 51 1.82 8.04 24.49
N ASP A 52 2.02 9.33 24.75
CA ASP A 52 0.97 10.27 25.17
C ASP A 52 0.20 10.87 23.98
N GLY A 53 0.50 10.44 22.75
CA GLY A 53 -0.13 10.93 21.52
C GLY A 53 0.27 12.36 21.13
N ARG A 54 1.37 12.89 21.68
CA ARG A 54 1.85 14.25 21.38
C ARG A 54 2.36 14.42 19.96
N TRP A 55 2.83 13.33 19.36
CA TRP A 55 3.28 13.26 17.99
C TRP A 55 3.12 11.84 17.45
N SER A 56 2.99 11.74 16.14
CA SER A 56 2.79 10.50 15.41
C SER A 56 4.06 10.05 14.69
N LEU A 57 4.06 8.81 14.22
CA LEU A 57 5.14 8.30 13.38
C LEU A 57 5.30 9.14 12.09
N ARG A 58 4.21 9.70 11.57
CA ARG A 58 4.25 10.59 10.41
C ARG A 58 4.99 11.88 10.71
N ASP A 59 4.73 12.48 11.87
CA ASP A 59 5.43 13.70 12.31
C ASP A 59 6.94 13.46 12.40
N ALA A 60 7.36 12.31 12.92
CA ALA A 60 8.77 11.93 12.98
C ALA A 60 9.39 11.77 11.58
N TYR A 61 8.66 11.18 10.63
CA TYR A 61 9.15 11.05 9.25
C TYR A 61 9.24 12.39 8.53
N ASP A 62 8.22 13.25 8.67
CA ASP A 62 8.23 14.59 8.08
C ASP A 62 9.39 15.42 8.66
N MET A 63 9.62 15.34 9.97
CA MET A 63 10.76 15.97 10.63
C MET A 63 12.11 15.44 10.10
N LEU A 64 12.29 14.11 10.00
CA LEU A 64 13.53 13.50 9.53
C LEU A 64 13.86 13.90 8.08
N GLU A 65 12.84 13.95 7.23
CA GLU A 65 12.96 14.40 5.84
C GLU A 65 13.41 15.85 5.75
N LEU A 66 12.81 16.72 6.56
CA LEU A 66 13.24 18.11 6.63
C LEU A 66 14.67 18.25 7.18
N ALA A 67 15.03 17.45 8.18
CA ALA A 67 16.36 17.46 8.77
C ALA A 67 17.45 17.09 7.76
N GLU A 68 17.19 16.06 6.95
CA GLU A 68 18.09 15.63 5.89
C GLU A 68 18.26 16.73 4.83
N VAL A 69 17.17 17.35 4.37
CA VAL A 69 17.22 18.48 3.43
C VAL A 69 18.04 19.64 4.01
N MET A 70 17.84 19.97 5.29
CA MET A 70 18.59 21.04 5.98
C MET A 70 20.07 20.72 6.13
N TYR A 71 20.41 19.46 6.45
CA TYR A 71 21.80 19.01 6.55
C TYR A 71 22.50 19.11 5.20
N LEU A 72 21.90 18.55 4.15
CA LEU A 72 22.48 18.54 2.80
C LEU A 72 22.58 19.92 2.18
N ALA A 73 21.65 20.84 2.49
CA ALA A 73 21.73 22.23 2.06
C ALA A 73 22.96 22.98 2.63
N LYS A 74 23.49 22.53 3.77
CA LYS A 74 24.68 23.09 4.43
C LYS A 74 25.96 22.28 4.17
N ALA A 75 25.85 21.02 3.76
CA ALA A 75 26.99 20.16 3.51
C ALA A 75 27.81 20.68 2.32
N ASP A 76 29.13 20.72 2.47
CA ASP A 76 30.03 21.12 1.37
C ASP A 76 30.19 19.93 0.42
N LEU A 77 29.20 19.78 -0.47
CA LEU A 77 29.18 18.71 -1.46
C LEU A 77 30.19 19.01 -2.58
N PRO A 78 30.91 18.00 -3.13
CA PRO A 78 31.84 18.21 -4.22
C PRO A 78 31.18 18.96 -5.39
N ARG A 79 31.68 20.16 -5.71
CA ARG A 79 31.18 20.97 -6.82
C ARG A 79 31.58 20.34 -8.14
N GLY A 80 30.71 19.51 -8.70
CA GLY A 80 30.96 18.86 -9.98
C GLY A 80 29.93 17.82 -10.45
N LEU A 81 28.92 17.50 -9.63
CA LEU A 81 27.94 16.48 -10.00
C LEU A 81 26.56 17.13 -10.11
N SER A 82 26.09 17.25 -11.36
CA SER A 82 24.71 17.63 -11.70
C SER A 82 23.73 16.79 -10.87
N GLY A 83 22.83 17.47 -10.17
CA GLY A 83 21.93 16.90 -9.17
C GLY A 83 21.26 15.59 -9.61
N SER A 84 21.64 14.50 -8.95
CA SER A 84 20.92 13.23 -8.83
C SER A 84 21.80 12.15 -8.18
N TYR A 85 23.13 12.23 -8.33
CA TYR A 85 24.04 11.17 -7.86
C TYR A 85 24.50 11.30 -6.39
N VAL A 86 24.63 12.51 -5.85
CA VAL A 86 25.27 12.72 -4.53
C VAL A 86 24.36 12.35 -3.35
N LEU A 87 23.04 12.51 -3.49
CA LEU A 87 22.06 12.10 -2.47
C LEU A 87 22.14 10.59 -2.19
N ALA A 88 22.27 9.77 -3.23
CA ALA A 88 22.35 8.32 -3.09
C ALA A 88 23.67 7.88 -2.44
N GLU A 89 24.78 8.52 -2.78
CA GLU A 89 26.10 8.13 -2.29
C GLU A 89 26.38 8.64 -0.87
N ALA A 90 25.96 9.86 -0.53
CA ALA A 90 26.07 10.40 0.82
C ALA A 90 25.21 9.62 1.83
N LEU A 91 23.99 9.22 1.45
CA LEU A 91 23.14 8.35 2.26
C LEU A 91 23.73 6.95 2.45
N SER A 92 24.44 6.43 1.44
CA SER A 92 25.10 5.12 1.54
C SER A 92 26.34 5.13 2.43
N HIS A 93 27.01 6.28 2.62
CA HIS A 93 28.18 6.43 3.49
C HIS A 93 27.82 6.90 4.91
N ALA A 94 26.66 7.52 5.12
CA ALA A 94 26.15 7.94 6.43
C ALA A 94 25.33 6.84 7.15
N SER A 95 25.05 5.72 6.48
CA SER A 95 24.35 4.58 7.09
C SER A 95 25.34 3.64 7.78
N PRO A 96 25.29 3.49 9.12
CA PRO A 96 26.06 2.45 9.79
C PRO A 96 25.55 1.10 9.30
N GLN A 97 26.46 0.22 8.88
CA GLN A 97 26.20 -1.22 8.85
C GLN A 97 25.83 -1.66 10.26
N ALA A 98 24.56 -1.59 10.62
CA ALA A 98 24.01 -2.33 11.73
C ALA A 98 23.69 -3.73 11.21
N ASP A 99 24.53 -4.67 11.61
CA ASP A 99 24.29 -6.09 11.51
C ASP A 99 22.93 -6.44 12.15
N PHE A 100 21.88 -6.45 11.33
CA PHE A 100 20.58 -7.02 11.65
C PHE A 100 20.49 -8.47 11.13
N SER A 101 21.55 -9.28 11.29
CA SER A 101 21.50 -10.72 11.05
C SER A 101 20.90 -11.53 12.22
N THR A 102 20.43 -10.90 13.31
CA THR A 102 20.00 -11.67 14.50
C THR A 102 18.70 -11.20 15.13
N ALA A 103 17.62 -11.01 14.36
CA ALA A 103 16.30 -10.84 14.97
C ALA A 103 15.10 -11.16 14.08
N PHE A 104 15.14 -12.15 13.18
CA PHE A 104 13.92 -12.79 12.68
C PHE A 104 14.22 -14.24 12.26
N ARG A 105 14.22 -15.15 13.25
CA ARG A 105 13.95 -16.56 12.96
C ARG A 105 12.44 -16.68 12.76
N PRO A 106 11.94 -17.11 11.59
CA PRO A 106 10.55 -17.52 11.49
C PRO A 106 10.36 -18.74 12.39
N TYR A 107 9.49 -18.61 13.39
CA TYR A 107 9.01 -19.74 14.15
C TYR A 107 8.46 -20.77 13.17
N GLY A 108 9.03 -21.98 13.22
CA GLY A 108 8.50 -23.14 12.55
C GLY A 108 7.12 -23.48 13.08
N CYS A 109 6.16 -23.67 12.17
CA CYS A 109 4.91 -24.34 12.48
C CYS A 109 5.12 -25.84 12.22
N ALA A 110 5.43 -26.57 13.29
CA ALA A 110 5.35 -28.02 13.31
C ALA A 110 3.93 -28.45 13.71
N SER A 111 3.47 -29.47 13.02
CA SER A 111 2.22 -30.20 13.14
C SER A 111 1.87 -30.67 14.56
N GLN A 112 0.58 -30.62 14.94
CA GLN A 112 -0.17 -31.69 15.64
C GLN A 112 -1.61 -31.20 15.88
N LEU A 113 -2.62 -31.82 15.25
CA LEU A 113 -3.44 -32.92 15.82
C LEU A 113 -4.08 -32.55 17.17
N CYS A 114 -5.37 -32.18 17.13
CA CYS A 114 -6.32 -32.48 18.19
C CYS A 114 -7.62 -33.00 17.57
N LEU A 115 -7.77 -34.31 17.64
CA LEU A 115 -8.98 -35.07 17.41
C LEU A 115 -10.03 -34.78 18.50
N GLY A 116 -11.30 -34.74 18.10
CA GLY A 116 -12.39 -35.41 18.81
C GLY A 116 -12.93 -34.78 20.09
N GLY A 117 -14.13 -34.19 20.00
CA GLY A 117 -14.98 -33.90 21.16
C GLY A 117 -16.43 -33.68 20.75
N ARG A 118 -17.26 -34.72 20.86
CA ARG A 118 -18.72 -34.64 20.69
C ARG A 118 -19.34 -33.95 21.90
N VAL A 119 -20.22 -32.97 21.67
CA VAL A 119 -21.30 -32.63 22.60
C VAL A 119 -22.58 -32.42 21.78
N ALA A 120 -23.58 -33.26 22.06
CA ALA A 120 -24.94 -33.15 21.56
C ALA A 120 -25.84 -32.53 22.64
N CYS A 121 -26.76 -31.64 22.23
CA CYS A 121 -28.07 -31.30 22.81
C CYS A 121 -28.49 -29.95 22.20
N ARG A 122 -29.72 -29.63 21.77
CA ARG A 122 -31.02 -30.29 21.57
C ARG A 122 -31.79 -29.39 20.58
N ARG A 123 -32.59 -29.97 19.69
CA ARG A 123 -33.63 -29.24 18.93
C ARG A 123 -34.81 -28.86 19.86
N PRO A 124 -35.52 -27.77 19.57
CA PRO A 124 -36.97 -27.75 19.72
C PRO A 124 -37.69 -27.61 18.37
N ARG A 125 -38.97 -27.93 18.44
CA ARG A 125 -39.89 -28.40 17.40
C ARG A 125 -40.72 -27.24 16.83
N LEU A 126 -41.18 -27.42 15.58
CA LEU A 126 -42.10 -26.57 14.83
C LEU A 126 -43.43 -26.34 15.57
N ALA A 127 -43.99 -25.13 15.42
CA ALA A 127 -45.43 -24.87 15.45
C ALA A 127 -45.72 -23.72 14.46
N GLY A 128 -46.62 -23.96 13.51
CA GLY A 128 -47.07 -22.96 12.53
C GLY A 128 -48.30 -22.20 13.01
N SER A 129 -48.57 -21.09 12.32
CA SER A 129 -49.93 -20.61 12.05
C SER A 129 -49.88 -19.53 10.97
N ASP A 130 -50.62 -19.79 9.89
CA ASP A 130 -50.88 -18.92 8.76
C ASP A 130 -51.52 -17.59 9.16
N LYS A 131 -51.21 -16.51 8.41
CA LYS A 131 -52.19 -15.57 7.82
C LYS A 131 -51.57 -14.80 6.65
N GLU A 132 -52.14 -15.05 5.46
CA GLU A 132 -52.53 -14.12 4.38
C GLU A 132 -52.37 -12.61 4.65
N THR A 133 -52.16 -11.69 3.72
CA THR A 133 -51.96 -11.60 2.26
C THR A 133 -51.78 -10.10 2.03
N GLU A 134 -50.79 -9.65 1.27
CA GLU A 134 -50.96 -8.40 0.51
C GLU A 134 -50.04 -8.33 -0.70
N MET A 135 -50.67 -8.15 -1.84
CA MET A 135 -50.09 -8.08 -3.18
C MET A 135 -49.28 -6.80 -3.35
N ALA A 136 -48.04 -6.92 -3.80
CA ALA A 136 -47.33 -5.82 -4.43
C ALA A 136 -46.52 -6.35 -5.62
N ASP A 137 -47.07 -6.07 -6.80
CA ASP A 137 -46.39 -5.78 -8.05
C ASP A 137 -45.20 -6.67 -8.43
N GLN A 138 -45.53 -7.71 -9.21
CA GLN A 138 -44.55 -8.46 -9.99
C GLN A 138 -43.99 -7.58 -11.11
N THR A 139 -43.09 -6.66 -10.76
CA THR A 139 -42.13 -6.14 -11.74
C THR A 139 -41.11 -7.25 -11.98
N SER A 140 -41.22 -7.87 -13.15
CA SER A 140 -40.34 -8.88 -13.73
C SER A 140 -38.94 -8.84 -13.16
N THR A 141 -38.59 -9.87 -12.38
CA THR A 141 -37.20 -10.19 -12.04
C THR A 141 -36.47 -10.42 -13.36
N SER A 142 -35.75 -9.40 -13.83
CA SER A 142 -34.87 -9.53 -14.98
C SER A 142 -33.90 -10.66 -14.68
N GLU A 143 -33.93 -11.71 -15.48
CA GLU A 143 -32.87 -12.72 -15.52
C GLU A 143 -31.53 -11.97 -15.59
N ARG A 144 -30.73 -12.05 -14.52
CA ARG A 144 -29.40 -11.43 -14.49
C ARG A 144 -28.59 -12.04 -15.62
N ARG A 145 -28.37 -11.28 -16.70
CA ARG A 145 -27.43 -11.65 -17.76
C ARG A 145 -26.06 -11.81 -17.10
N LYS A 146 -25.37 -12.93 -17.36
CA LYS A 146 -23.98 -13.13 -16.91
C LYS A 146 -23.16 -11.89 -17.24
N GLY A 147 -22.52 -11.30 -16.21
CA GLY A 147 -21.51 -10.26 -16.34
C GLY A 147 -21.90 -9.04 -17.18
N GLU A 148 -22.73 -8.13 -16.66
CA GLU A 148 -22.78 -6.79 -17.28
C GLU A 148 -21.39 -6.12 -17.11
N PRO A 149 -20.69 -5.73 -18.20
CA PRO A 149 -19.34 -5.16 -18.10
C PRO A 149 -19.25 -3.97 -17.14
N THR A 150 -20.34 -3.21 -17.00
CA THR A 150 -20.50 -2.11 -16.05
C THR A 150 -20.30 -2.55 -14.59
N GLU A 151 -20.86 -3.69 -14.18
CA GLU A 151 -20.75 -4.17 -12.81
C GLU A 151 -19.37 -4.76 -12.54
N ILE A 152 -18.81 -5.47 -13.52
CA ILE A 152 -17.43 -5.97 -13.45
C ILE A 152 -16.46 -4.80 -13.28
N ALA A 153 -16.61 -3.75 -14.08
CA ALA A 153 -15.83 -2.51 -13.99
C ALA A 153 -15.96 -1.85 -12.62
N ARG A 154 -17.18 -1.72 -12.09
CA ARG A 154 -17.44 -1.15 -10.77
C ARG A 154 -16.70 -1.92 -9.66
N LEU A 155 -16.72 -3.25 -9.71
CA LEU A 155 -16.06 -4.11 -8.73
C LEU A 155 -14.53 -4.07 -8.87
N ASN A 156 -14.02 -3.96 -10.10
CA ASN A 156 -12.59 -3.79 -10.37
C ASN A 156 -12.07 -2.43 -9.86
N ASP A 157 -12.82 -1.36 -10.11
CA ASP A 157 -12.55 -0.03 -9.58
C ASP A 157 -12.56 -0.04 -8.04
N TRP A 158 -13.53 -0.75 -7.43
CA TRP A 158 -13.58 -0.89 -5.99
C TRP A 158 -12.31 -1.55 -5.43
N LEU A 159 -11.80 -2.62 -6.07
CA LEU A 159 -10.55 -3.26 -5.64
C LEU A 159 -9.34 -2.32 -5.77
N ARG A 160 -9.24 -1.55 -6.86
CA ARG A 160 -8.16 -0.56 -7.03
C ARG A 160 -8.21 0.54 -5.96
N GLN A 161 -9.42 1.00 -5.62
CA GLN A 161 -9.65 1.99 -4.57
C GLN A 161 -9.31 1.45 -3.16
N HIS A 162 -9.56 0.16 -2.92
CA HIS A 162 -9.37 -0.52 -1.63
C HIS A 162 -8.17 -1.47 -1.63
N ILE A 163 -7.14 -1.18 -2.42
CA ILE A 163 -5.95 -2.04 -2.62
C ILE A 163 -5.20 -2.39 -1.32
N THR A 164 -5.31 -1.57 -0.26
CA THR A 164 -4.71 -1.82 1.07
C THR A 164 -5.64 -2.55 2.04
N ALA A 165 -6.92 -2.70 1.69
CA ALA A 165 -7.93 -3.41 2.46
C ALA A 165 -8.89 -4.17 1.52
N PRO A 166 -8.39 -5.15 0.74
CA PRO A 166 -9.11 -5.72 -0.40
C PRO A 166 -10.25 -6.69 -0.04
N GLY A 167 -10.53 -6.90 1.26
CA GLY A 167 -11.50 -7.89 1.73
C GLY A 167 -11.06 -9.31 1.39
N ASN A 168 -11.95 -10.07 0.73
CA ASN A 168 -11.66 -11.44 0.29
C ASN A 168 -10.76 -11.50 -0.96
N ASN A 169 -10.53 -10.37 -1.62
CA ASN A 169 -9.69 -10.28 -2.81
C ASN A 169 -8.20 -10.32 -2.46
N ARG A 170 -7.36 -10.49 -3.48
CA ARG A 170 -5.89 -10.51 -3.35
C ARG A 170 -5.27 -9.38 -4.14
N VAL A 171 -4.18 -8.85 -3.59
CA VAL A 171 -3.28 -7.92 -4.26
C VAL A 171 -1.89 -8.51 -4.14
N VAL A 172 -1.24 -8.73 -5.27
CA VAL A 172 0.09 -9.33 -5.36
C VAL A 172 1.00 -8.48 -6.22
N MET A 173 2.28 -8.47 -5.89
CA MET A 173 3.34 -7.82 -6.66
C MET A 173 4.36 -8.91 -7.02
N THR A 174 4.83 -8.90 -8.27
CA THR A 174 5.91 -9.80 -8.70
C THR A 174 7.23 -9.45 -8.00
N CYS A 175 8.19 -10.37 -8.05
CA CYS A 175 9.54 -10.12 -7.54
C CYS A 175 10.20 -8.91 -8.21
N GLY A 176 10.04 -8.73 -9.53
CA GLY A 176 10.60 -7.57 -10.22
C GLY A 176 10.02 -6.24 -9.73
N ILE A 177 8.73 -6.19 -9.40
CA ILE A 177 8.15 -5.00 -8.76
C ILE A 177 8.73 -4.79 -7.36
N ALA A 178 8.88 -5.84 -6.56
CA ALA A 178 9.49 -5.75 -5.24
C ALA A 178 10.94 -5.24 -5.31
N GLU A 179 11.71 -5.66 -6.32
CA GLU A 179 13.08 -5.18 -6.57
C GLU A 179 13.11 -3.68 -6.94
N LEU A 180 12.17 -3.21 -7.78
CA LEU A 180 12.05 -1.79 -8.12
C LEU A 180 11.71 -0.93 -6.89
N ILE A 181 10.89 -1.45 -5.96
CA ILE A 181 10.56 -0.79 -4.70
C ILE A 181 11.79 -0.76 -3.77
N GLY A 182 12.48 -1.89 -3.62
CA GLY A 182 13.55 -2.08 -2.66
C GLY A 182 13.06 -2.24 -1.22
N ASP A 183 13.94 -1.99 -0.24
CA ASP A 183 13.60 -2.12 1.18
C ASP A 183 12.58 -1.05 1.61
N VAL A 184 11.37 -1.50 1.94
CA VAL A 184 10.27 -0.66 2.40
C VAL A 184 10.43 -0.14 3.83
N SER A 185 11.41 -0.66 4.57
CA SER A 185 11.82 -0.12 5.88
C SER A 185 12.58 1.20 5.71
N LEU A 186 13.20 1.40 4.54
CA LEU A 186 13.81 2.66 4.15
C LEU A 186 12.76 3.60 3.55
N LEU A 187 12.92 4.89 3.81
CA LEU A 187 11.96 5.91 3.39
C LEU A 187 11.78 5.98 1.87
N ARG A 188 12.86 5.76 1.11
CA ARG A 188 12.81 5.64 -0.36
C ARG A 188 11.91 4.49 -0.82
N GLY A 189 12.06 3.30 -0.23
CA GLY A 189 11.24 2.14 -0.59
C GLY A 189 9.78 2.31 -0.14
N PHE A 190 9.55 2.90 1.04
CA PHE A 190 8.22 3.26 1.51
C PHE A 190 7.51 4.21 0.54
N ARG A 191 8.19 5.29 0.10
CA ARG A 191 7.66 6.26 -0.87
C ARG A 191 7.33 5.63 -2.20
N LYS A 192 8.23 4.82 -2.73
CA LYS A 192 8.05 4.05 -3.97
C LYS A 192 6.81 3.17 -3.93
N ARG A 193 6.63 2.42 -2.83
CA ARG A 193 5.43 1.59 -2.64
C ARG A 193 4.16 2.43 -2.58
N ALA A 194 4.20 3.56 -1.86
CA ALA A 194 3.05 4.46 -1.74
C ALA A 194 2.70 5.16 -3.07
N GLU A 195 3.70 5.49 -3.90
CA GLU A 195 3.51 5.97 -5.26
C GLU A 195 2.88 4.90 -6.15
N LEU A 196 3.44 3.70 -6.17
CA LEU A 196 2.90 2.58 -6.96
C LEU A 196 1.42 2.30 -6.64
N ILE A 197 1.09 2.24 -5.34
CA ILE A 197 -0.28 2.05 -4.86
C ILE A 197 -1.21 3.16 -5.36
N ARG A 198 -0.79 4.43 -5.31
CA ARG A 198 -1.57 5.56 -5.81
C ARG A 198 -1.76 5.49 -7.33
N THR A 199 -0.71 5.15 -8.07
CA THR A 199 -0.78 5.00 -9.53
C THR A 199 -1.82 3.97 -9.95
N VAL A 200 -1.92 2.82 -9.26
CA VAL A 200 -2.95 1.81 -9.56
C VAL A 200 -4.35 2.28 -9.13
N ARG A 201 -4.46 2.88 -7.93
CA ARG A 201 -5.70 3.40 -7.38
C ARG A 201 -6.36 4.43 -8.29
N ASP A 202 -5.56 5.41 -8.73
CA ASP A 202 -6.03 6.60 -9.43
C ASP A 202 -6.02 6.41 -10.96
N TYR A 203 -5.68 5.21 -11.45
CA TYR A 203 -5.60 4.92 -12.87
C TYR A 203 -6.94 5.18 -13.57
N ASP A 204 -6.92 6.00 -14.62
CA ASP A 204 -8.07 6.42 -15.41
C ASP A 204 -7.85 6.33 -16.93
N ARG A 205 -6.66 5.92 -17.38
CA ARG A 205 -6.26 5.82 -18.80
C ARG A 205 -6.76 4.52 -19.44
N PHE A 206 -8.08 4.39 -19.54
CA PHE A 206 -8.74 3.26 -20.21
C PHE A 206 -9.06 3.64 -21.66
N ASP A 207 -8.24 3.15 -22.59
CA ASP A 207 -8.49 3.23 -24.04
C ASP A 207 -8.96 1.87 -24.59
N ASP A 208 -9.38 1.85 -25.85
CA ASP A 208 -9.87 0.64 -26.51
C ASP A 208 -8.81 -0.48 -26.60
N ALA A 209 -7.52 -0.13 -26.53
CA ALA A 209 -6.43 -1.10 -26.60
C ALA A 209 -6.22 -1.83 -25.25
N ILE A 210 -6.43 -1.13 -24.13
CA ILE A 210 -6.25 -1.67 -22.77
C ILE A 210 -7.57 -2.20 -22.19
N ASN A 211 -8.72 -1.68 -22.65
CA ASN A 211 -10.03 -1.98 -22.08
C ASN A 211 -11.08 -2.38 -23.15
N PRO A 212 -10.79 -3.38 -24.02
CA PRO A 212 -11.68 -3.72 -25.13
C PRO A 212 -13.06 -4.24 -24.68
N HIS A 213 -13.15 -4.79 -23.48
CA HIS A 213 -14.39 -5.32 -22.90
C HIS A 213 -15.07 -4.36 -21.92
N GLY A 214 -14.49 -3.19 -21.64
CA GLY A 214 -15.06 -2.22 -20.71
C GLY A 214 -14.91 -2.58 -19.23
N GLU A 215 -14.30 -3.73 -18.89
CA GLU A 215 -14.20 -4.27 -17.53
C GLU A 215 -13.21 -3.56 -16.61
N ARG A 216 -12.34 -2.69 -17.14
CA ARG A 216 -11.33 -1.95 -16.37
C ARG A 216 -10.43 -2.88 -15.53
N ASP A 217 -10.11 -4.04 -16.08
CA ASP A 217 -9.35 -5.12 -15.45
C ASP A 217 -7.84 -5.03 -15.71
N MET A 218 -7.38 -4.09 -16.54
CA MET A 218 -5.96 -3.89 -16.84
C MET A 218 -5.59 -2.41 -16.91
N GLY A 219 -4.33 -2.10 -16.61
CA GLY A 219 -3.75 -0.78 -16.86
C GLY A 219 -2.24 -0.83 -17.11
N ARG A 220 -1.74 0.10 -17.92
CA ARG A 220 -0.32 0.24 -18.30
C ARG A 220 0.26 1.54 -17.77
N PHE A 221 1.41 1.47 -17.12
CA PHE A 221 2.08 2.65 -16.57
C PHE A 221 3.60 2.48 -16.57
N GLU A 222 4.30 3.54 -16.22
CA GLU A 222 5.75 3.53 -16.01
C GLU A 222 6.04 3.77 -14.53
N PHE A 223 7.00 3.04 -13.99
CA PHE A 223 7.43 3.15 -12.60
C PHE A 223 8.93 2.89 -12.52
N GLU A 224 9.69 3.83 -11.93
CA GLU A 224 11.15 3.75 -11.85
C GLU A 224 11.82 3.48 -13.21
N GLY A 225 11.35 4.16 -14.27
CA GLY A 225 11.87 3.99 -15.64
C GLY A 225 11.52 2.66 -16.30
N THR A 226 10.70 1.83 -15.64
CA THR A 226 10.32 0.49 -16.10
C THR A 226 8.86 0.48 -16.51
N ALA A 227 8.56 -0.10 -17.68
CA ALA A 227 7.19 -0.30 -18.12
C ALA A 227 6.54 -1.42 -17.29
N CYS A 228 5.38 -1.12 -16.72
CA CYS A 228 4.63 -2.01 -15.83
C CYS A 228 3.17 -2.17 -16.28
N TYR A 229 2.59 -3.31 -15.89
CA TYR A 229 1.16 -3.56 -15.95
C TYR A 229 0.61 -3.83 -14.56
N TRP A 230 -0.66 -3.50 -14.38
CA TRP A 230 -1.49 -4.21 -13.42
C TRP A 230 -2.62 -4.91 -14.17
N LYS A 231 -3.04 -6.08 -13.66
CA LYS A 231 -4.17 -6.86 -14.19
C LYS A 231 -4.99 -7.43 -13.03
N ILE A 232 -6.30 -7.55 -13.22
CA ILE A 232 -7.23 -8.22 -12.32
C ILE A 232 -7.70 -9.51 -13.00
N ASP A 233 -7.41 -10.65 -12.38
CA ASP A 233 -7.91 -11.95 -12.80
C ASP A 233 -9.06 -12.41 -11.88
N TYR A 234 -10.03 -13.13 -12.45
CA TYR A 234 -11.23 -13.60 -11.75
C TYR A 234 -11.16 -15.10 -11.46
N TYR A 235 -11.05 -15.45 -10.19
CA TYR A 235 -10.99 -16.84 -9.75
C TYR A 235 -12.23 -17.25 -8.97
N ASP A 236 -12.51 -18.54 -8.92
CA ASP A 236 -13.40 -19.12 -7.92
C ASP A 236 -12.91 -18.81 -6.48
N LEU A 237 -13.73 -19.12 -5.48
CA LEU A 237 -13.40 -18.84 -4.08
C LEU A 237 -12.17 -19.64 -3.57
N ASP A 238 -11.89 -20.78 -4.20
CA ASP A 238 -10.81 -21.69 -3.82
C ASP A 238 -9.50 -21.39 -4.58
N LEU A 239 -9.49 -20.43 -5.50
CA LEU A 239 -8.38 -20.06 -6.39
C LEU A 239 -7.89 -21.23 -7.27
N THR A 240 -8.78 -22.15 -7.64
CA THR A 240 -8.43 -23.35 -8.44
C THR A 240 -8.72 -23.19 -9.92
N GLY A 241 -9.66 -22.32 -10.26
CA GLY A 241 -10.07 -22.05 -11.64
C GLY A 241 -10.70 -20.66 -11.79
N GLY A 242 -11.12 -20.34 -13.00
CA GLY A 242 -11.80 -19.09 -13.29
C GLY A 242 -13.19 -19.03 -12.65
N ALA A 243 -13.59 -17.85 -12.20
CA ALA A 243 -14.95 -17.64 -11.69
C ALA A 243 -16.02 -17.88 -12.76
N GLU A 244 -17.15 -18.47 -12.39
CA GLU A 244 -18.27 -18.66 -13.33
C GLU A 244 -18.98 -17.34 -13.68
N ASP A 245 -19.06 -16.42 -12.72
CA ASP A 245 -19.70 -15.12 -12.89
C ASP A 245 -18.86 -14.02 -12.22
N PRO A 246 -17.99 -13.33 -12.98
CA PRO A 246 -17.18 -12.23 -12.48
C PRO A 246 -18.00 -11.09 -11.85
N ALA A 247 -19.28 -10.92 -12.21
CA ALA A 247 -20.14 -9.89 -11.63
C ALA A 247 -20.73 -10.28 -10.25
N ASP A 248 -20.56 -11.54 -9.81
CA ASP A 248 -21.00 -12.00 -8.50
C ASP A 248 -19.81 -12.06 -7.51
N PRO A 249 -19.65 -11.07 -6.61
CA PRO A 249 -18.56 -11.05 -5.63
C PRO A 249 -18.69 -12.15 -4.56
N SER A 250 -19.85 -12.82 -4.45
CA SER A 250 -20.01 -13.96 -3.53
C SER A 250 -19.43 -15.25 -4.09
N LYS A 251 -19.11 -15.29 -5.39
CA LYS A 251 -18.54 -16.45 -6.10
C LYS A 251 -17.18 -16.18 -6.73
N THR A 252 -16.72 -14.93 -6.71
CA THR A 252 -15.52 -14.48 -7.39
C THR A 252 -14.51 -13.89 -6.43
N THR A 253 -13.30 -14.42 -6.44
CA THR A 253 -12.12 -13.78 -5.86
C THR A 253 -11.36 -13.04 -6.95
N ARG A 254 -11.19 -11.73 -6.81
CA ARG A 254 -10.35 -10.93 -7.71
C ARG A 254 -8.91 -10.94 -7.24
N VAL A 255 -7.99 -11.15 -8.16
CA VAL A 255 -6.54 -11.09 -7.90
C VAL A 255 -5.95 -9.95 -8.73
N LEU A 256 -5.62 -8.84 -8.07
CA LEU A 256 -4.89 -7.74 -8.70
C LEU A 256 -3.39 -8.04 -8.63
N THR A 257 -2.78 -8.26 -9.78
CA THR A 257 -1.33 -8.45 -9.91
C THR A 257 -0.68 -7.22 -10.49
N ILE A 258 0.35 -6.71 -9.83
CA ILE A 258 1.23 -5.66 -10.37
C ILE A 258 2.54 -6.33 -10.80
N MET A 259 2.93 -6.10 -12.06
CA MET A 259 4.07 -6.76 -12.70
C MET A 259 4.77 -5.84 -13.68
N ARG A 260 6.03 -6.14 -14.01
CA ARG A 260 6.70 -5.52 -15.15
C ARG A 260 6.11 -6.07 -16.46
N VAL A 261 6.22 -5.31 -17.54
CA VAL A 261 5.74 -5.74 -18.86
C VAL A 261 6.48 -6.97 -19.38
N ASP A 262 7.76 -7.12 -19.03
CA ASP A 262 8.60 -8.26 -19.42
C ASP A 262 8.36 -9.54 -18.60
N GLU A 263 7.49 -9.47 -17.58
CA GLU A 263 7.08 -10.61 -16.73
C GLU A 263 5.72 -11.19 -17.11
N ARG A 264 5.07 -10.62 -18.14
CA ARG A 264 3.75 -11.04 -18.61
C ARG A 264 3.79 -12.33 -19.42
#